data_AF-A0AAD9G7X1-F1
#
_entry.id   AF-A0AAD9G7X1-F1
#
_cell.length_a   1.000
_cell.length_b   1.000
_cell.length_c   1.000
_cell.angle_alpha   90.00
_cell.angle_beta   90.00
_cell.angle_gamma   90.00
#
_symmetry.space_group_name_H-M   'P 1'
#
loop_
_entity.id
_entity.type
_entity.pdbx_description
1 polymer ?
#
loop_
_entity_poly.entity_id
_entity_poly.type
_entity_poly.pdbx_seq_one_letter_code
_entity_poly.pdbx_strand_id
1 'polypeptide(L)'
;MVRQWSQPYRLFVKCVRGLEGALENELLAMGFPRNGLIRSSSGITIEEGSLRRLYFVSYFSRLVTLFYRCLARHTILYRHFMHRLCSGVFVEGLSFPVKDKVSFIDSCADIAWKDFLRPDSSFLVDARIRGASSFLHSSLYASQLVKDGILHNFGRHLGMPSPTISIRNPAVKVLLHIDNCDARVLVDAVGAPTSSRCYRYKPALADINPTVAVALLHDMGFTSHESNMFSLSAYEELCNDLDVDSLDKSPFVDLSSPCSATGEANPRAAPQCDKGTSVPREAQTTREPAGEGRDECRHPVSDRSHFAGQNSDGSIVSMFSGCGTFLIEAAMIAARIAPGTLLQHFSFQNFSLYDAPSFNHLLRYASETRLSADSDAYRSLKKKFIGIESNWEKVEASLYSADKAGVMDLVHIIQSDYLKDGLYDAHRECNKGDGWPFLIAQLPQLKARFYNIPDKSAGSSDAGDLIAGSDAIGRASKATFRGEDTTSQVQIRKHKSDCRRRLAGSLLDPCRYYQLVNNIGKFRRRFFEPDTKCLLVVPSVVQLSALEASFGSDLRGGRHFVNAGLACTVYHSKHSPPEQILVN
;
A
#
# COMPACT_ATOMS: atom_id res chain seq x y z
N MET A 1 -2.37 6.97 34.90
CA MET A 1 -0.90 6.91 34.75
C MET A 1 -0.58 6.45 33.34
N VAL A 2 -0.01 7.33 32.51
CA VAL A 2 0.52 6.96 31.19
C VAL A 2 1.59 5.89 31.42
N ARG A 3 1.45 4.70 30.83
CA ARG A 3 2.51 3.68 30.85
C ARG A 3 3.62 4.18 29.92
N GLN A 4 4.50 5.02 30.45
CA GLN A 4 5.70 5.43 29.70
C GLN A 4 6.60 4.21 29.51
N TRP A 5 7.28 4.17 28.37
CA TRP A 5 8.39 3.26 28.20
C TRP A 5 9.38 3.44 29.35
N SER A 6 9.84 2.33 29.91
CA SER A 6 10.83 2.36 30.99
C SER A 6 12.18 2.92 30.50
N GLN A 7 12.44 2.87 29.18
CA GLN A 7 13.61 3.40 28.47
C GLN A 7 13.24 3.82 27.04
N PRO A 8 13.93 4.77 26.39
CA PRO A 8 13.70 5.08 24.98
C PRO A 8 14.13 3.90 24.10
N TYR A 9 13.18 3.21 23.45
CA TYR A 9 13.53 2.22 22.42
C TYR A 9 13.80 2.89 21.08
N ARG A 10 14.61 2.22 20.27
CA ARG A 10 14.74 2.56 18.85
C ARG A 10 13.61 1.91 18.07
N LEU A 11 13.09 2.62 17.06
CA LEU A 11 12.12 2.06 16.13
C LEU A 11 12.79 1.79 14.79
N PHE A 12 12.69 0.57 14.28
CA PHE A 12 13.13 0.25 12.93
C PHE A 12 11.94 0.22 11.98
N VAL A 13 11.95 1.12 11.01
CA VAL A 13 10.88 1.34 10.04
C VAL A 13 11.32 0.79 8.69
N LYS A 14 10.69 -0.29 8.24
CA LYS A 14 11.11 -0.99 7.02
C LYS A 14 10.44 -0.44 5.76
N CYS A 15 11.21 -0.18 4.71
CA CYS A 15 10.71 0.25 3.40
C CYS A 15 11.17 -0.69 2.28
N VAL A 16 10.61 -0.49 1.08
CA VAL A 16 11.14 -1.13 -0.13
C VAL A 16 12.52 -0.55 -0.39
N ARG A 17 13.49 -1.41 -0.74
CA ARG A 17 14.86 -0.98 -1.07
C ARG A 17 14.83 0.02 -2.23
N GLY A 18 15.54 1.13 -2.09
CA GLY A 18 15.54 2.26 -3.02
C GLY A 18 14.53 3.36 -2.67
N LEU A 19 13.67 3.15 -1.66
CA LEU A 19 12.71 4.15 -1.15
C LEU A 19 13.13 4.75 0.20
N GLU A 20 14.35 4.47 0.68
CA GLU A 20 14.84 4.95 1.97
C GLU A 20 14.82 6.49 2.03
N GLY A 21 15.27 7.18 0.99
CA GLY A 21 15.21 8.65 0.96
C GLY A 21 13.78 9.21 0.93
N ALA A 22 12.86 8.52 0.24
CA ALA A 22 11.46 8.93 0.23
C ALA A 22 10.79 8.72 1.60
N LEU A 23 11.08 7.60 2.28
CA LEU A 23 10.62 7.34 3.64
C LEU A 23 11.21 8.35 4.63
N GLU A 24 12.49 8.69 4.51
CA GLU A 24 13.13 9.70 5.36
C GLU A 24 12.41 11.04 5.24
N ASN A 25 12.12 11.47 4.00
CA ASN A 25 11.36 12.70 3.78
C ASN A 25 9.94 12.62 4.31
N GLU A 26 9.25 11.47 4.21
CA GLU A 26 7.93 11.26 4.84
C GLU A 26 8.01 11.39 6.38
N LEU A 27 9.05 10.84 7.02
CA LEU A 27 9.24 10.96 8.47
C LEU A 27 9.57 12.40 8.88
N LEU A 28 10.48 13.07 8.16
CA LEU A 28 10.80 14.48 8.40
C LEU A 28 9.55 15.36 8.27
N ALA A 29 8.76 15.12 7.23
CA ALA A 29 7.50 15.78 6.98
C ALA A 29 6.48 15.58 8.12
N MET A 30 6.50 14.42 8.78
CA MET A 30 5.63 14.13 9.94
C MET A 30 6.08 14.86 11.21
N GLY A 31 7.29 15.43 11.23
CA GLY A 31 7.87 16.10 12.39
C GLY A 31 8.90 15.27 13.14
N PHE A 32 9.40 14.16 12.57
CA PHE A 32 10.51 13.43 13.19
C PHE A 32 11.83 14.23 13.03
N PRO A 33 12.67 14.31 14.07
CA PRO A 33 13.91 15.08 14.01
C PRO A 33 14.96 14.38 13.13
N ARG A 34 15.56 15.12 12.19
CA ARG A 34 16.58 14.59 11.27
C ARG A 34 17.74 13.89 11.98
N ASN A 35 18.21 14.47 13.09
CA ASN A 35 19.33 13.92 13.86
C ASN A 35 19.06 12.54 14.44
N GLY A 36 17.78 12.16 14.60
CA GLY A 36 17.38 10.85 15.12
C GLY A 36 17.00 9.83 14.04
N LEU A 37 17.19 10.14 12.75
CA LEU A 37 16.87 9.24 11.64
C LEU A 37 18.15 8.65 11.03
N ILE A 38 18.37 7.35 11.23
CA ILE A 38 19.51 6.63 10.69
C ILE A 38 19.06 5.78 9.51
N ARG A 39 19.46 6.18 8.30
CA ARG A 39 19.23 5.39 7.09
C ARG A 39 20.00 4.08 7.14
N SER A 40 19.33 2.99 6.80
CA SER A 40 19.90 1.64 6.72
C SER A 40 19.43 0.97 5.43
N SER A 41 20.06 -0.14 5.04
CA SER A 41 19.57 -0.89 3.87
C SER A 41 18.12 -1.36 4.11
N SER A 42 17.19 -0.98 3.23
CA SER A 42 15.75 -1.32 3.31
C SER A 42 14.97 -0.77 4.51
N GLY A 43 15.43 0.31 5.15
CA GLY A 43 14.67 0.95 6.22
C GLY A 43 15.37 2.12 6.91
N ILE A 44 14.72 2.67 7.92
CA ILE A 44 15.22 3.79 8.72
C ILE A 44 15.06 3.45 10.20
N THR A 45 16.08 3.71 11.00
CA THR A 45 16.00 3.62 12.46
C THR A 45 15.70 5.00 13.03
N ILE A 46 14.65 5.11 13.84
CA ILE A 46 14.33 6.29 14.65
C ILE A 46 14.94 6.04 16.02
N GLU A 47 15.91 6.86 16.43
CA GLU A 47 16.64 6.65 17.69
C GLU A 47 15.80 6.91 18.93
N GLU A 48 15.05 8.01 18.94
CA GLU A 48 14.16 8.39 20.02
C GLU A 48 12.73 7.90 19.76
N GLY A 49 12.48 6.62 19.97
CA GLY A 49 11.13 6.08 19.92
C GLY A 49 10.32 6.47 21.15
N SER A 50 9.01 6.49 20.99
CA SER A 50 8.01 6.45 22.06
C SER A 50 6.81 5.61 21.60
N LEU A 51 5.92 5.19 22.50
CA LEU A 51 4.66 4.53 22.09
C LEU A 51 3.86 5.41 21.12
N ARG A 52 3.77 6.71 21.41
CA ARG A 52 3.06 7.68 20.58
C ARG A 52 3.66 7.75 19.18
N ARG A 53 4.99 7.88 19.07
CA ARG A 53 5.71 7.86 17.79
C ARG A 53 5.52 6.54 17.04
N LEU A 54 5.55 5.41 17.75
CA LEU A 54 5.28 4.08 17.21
C LEU A 54 3.87 3.99 16.61
N TYR A 55 2.85 4.43 17.34
CA TYR A 55 1.48 4.43 16.87
C TYR A 55 1.31 5.33 15.66
N PHE A 56 1.88 6.54 15.72
CA PHE A 56 1.79 7.54 14.66
C PHE A 56 2.41 7.04 13.35
N VAL A 57 3.66 6.58 13.37
CA VAL A 57 4.33 6.08 12.17
C VAL A 57 3.66 4.82 11.61
N SER A 58 3.18 3.93 12.49
CA SER A 58 2.48 2.71 12.07
C SER A 58 1.14 2.99 11.40
N TYR A 59 0.48 4.10 11.77
CA TYR A 59 -0.85 4.45 11.28
C TYR A 59 -0.82 5.35 10.03
N PHE A 60 0.08 6.33 9.98
CA PHE A 60 0.09 7.36 8.94
C PHE A 60 1.09 7.11 7.80
N SER A 61 2.15 6.33 8.01
CA SER A 61 3.16 6.10 6.96
C SER A 61 2.61 5.27 5.80
N ARG A 62 2.81 5.80 4.59
CA ARG A 62 2.47 5.18 3.31
C ARG A 62 3.67 4.47 2.69
N LEU A 63 4.89 4.87 3.05
CA LEU A 63 6.13 4.31 2.52
C LEU A 63 6.68 3.11 3.32
N VAL A 64 6.10 2.83 4.48
CA VAL A 64 6.37 1.60 5.23
C VAL A 64 5.85 0.36 4.50
N THR A 65 6.67 -0.69 4.46
CA THR A 65 6.33 -1.94 3.78
C THR A 65 5.42 -2.81 4.62
N LEU A 66 4.15 -2.86 4.24
CA LEU A 66 3.16 -3.81 4.75
C LEU A 66 2.88 -4.88 3.68
N PHE A 67 3.76 -5.87 3.53
CA PHE A 67 3.71 -6.79 2.38
C PHE A 67 3.65 -8.29 2.74
N TYR A 68 2.73 -8.99 2.07
CA TYR A 68 2.76 -10.44 1.84
C TYR A 68 2.99 -10.72 0.35
N ARG A 69 3.88 -11.68 0.02
CA ARG A 69 4.01 -12.21 -1.35
C ARG A 69 3.00 -13.35 -1.52
N CYS A 70 1.83 -13.05 -2.08
CA CYS A 70 0.87 -14.08 -2.47
C CYS A 70 1.38 -14.79 -3.73
N LEU A 71 1.84 -16.03 -3.59
CA LEU A 71 1.98 -16.95 -4.72
C LEU A 71 0.94 -18.05 -4.53
N ALA A 72 0.02 -18.11 -5.50
CA ALA A 72 -1.13 -18.98 -5.50
C ALA A 72 -0.76 -20.47 -5.56
N ARG A 73 -1.61 -21.27 -4.90
CA ARG A 73 -2.02 -22.65 -5.18
C ARG A 73 -1.12 -23.44 -6.15
N HIS A 74 -0.27 -24.29 -5.58
CA HIS A 74 -0.21 -25.74 -5.84
C HIS A 74 1.10 -26.30 -5.29
N THR A 75 1.01 -27.47 -4.65
CA THR A 75 2.09 -28.39 -4.24
C THR A 75 2.76 -28.12 -2.89
N ILE A 76 2.54 -29.09 -2.00
CA ILE A 76 2.95 -29.36 -0.60
C ILE A 76 4.39 -29.00 -0.16
N LEU A 77 5.23 -28.39 -1.00
CA LEU A 77 6.56 -27.85 -0.64
C LEU A 77 6.51 -26.43 -0.01
N TYR A 78 5.34 -25.99 0.45
CA TYR A 78 5.08 -24.65 1.01
C TYR A 78 5.58 -24.44 2.46
N ARG A 79 6.18 -25.44 3.11
CA ARG A 79 6.53 -25.38 4.54
C ARG A 79 7.80 -24.58 4.87
N HIS A 80 8.66 -24.31 3.88
CA HIS A 80 9.90 -23.53 4.07
C HIS A 80 9.88 -22.09 3.53
N PHE A 81 8.79 -21.66 2.88
CA PHE A 81 8.72 -20.31 2.29
C PHE A 81 7.82 -19.33 3.04
N MET A 82 7.16 -19.79 4.10
CA MET A 82 6.19 -19.01 4.91
C MET A 82 6.81 -17.99 5.87
N HIS A 83 8.14 -17.88 5.95
CA HIS A 83 8.87 -16.92 6.79
C HIS A 83 9.43 -15.70 6.03
N ARG A 84 9.18 -15.59 4.72
CA ARG A 84 9.68 -14.46 3.95
C ARG A 84 8.73 -13.27 4.03
N LEU A 85 9.03 -12.41 5.03
CA LEU A 85 8.85 -10.95 5.12
C LEU A 85 8.05 -10.56 6.37
N CYS A 86 8.73 -10.34 7.49
CA CYS A 86 8.21 -9.43 8.51
C CYS A 86 8.06 -8.05 7.86
N SER A 87 6.82 -7.59 7.79
CA SER A 87 6.39 -6.25 7.39
C SER A 87 6.49 -5.28 8.55
N GLY A 88 6.56 -3.99 8.24
CA GLY A 88 6.13 -2.96 9.18
C GLY A 88 7.22 -2.24 9.98
N VAL A 89 6.76 -1.73 11.12
CA VAL A 89 7.49 -0.98 12.12
C VAL A 89 7.85 -1.93 13.25
N PHE A 90 9.10 -1.89 13.68
CA PHE A 90 9.63 -2.75 14.72
C PHE A 90 10.14 -1.93 15.89
N VAL A 91 10.01 -2.45 17.09
CA VAL A 91 10.73 -1.95 18.27
C VAL A 91 12.03 -2.74 18.40
N GLU A 92 13.16 -2.05 18.47
CA GLU A 92 14.46 -2.68 18.72
C GLU A 92 14.59 -2.98 20.21
N GLY A 93 14.58 -4.26 20.57
CA GLY A 93 14.73 -4.70 21.94
C GLY A 93 16.17 -4.58 22.43
N LEU A 94 17.12 -5.13 21.66
CA LEU A 94 18.55 -4.99 21.92
C LEU A 94 19.37 -5.29 20.64
N SER A 95 20.53 -4.65 20.53
CA SER A 95 21.56 -4.95 19.54
C SER A 95 22.86 -5.31 20.26
N PHE A 96 23.49 -6.44 19.91
CA PHE A 96 24.67 -6.96 20.60
C PHE A 96 25.54 -7.84 19.68
N PRO A 97 26.86 -7.92 19.91
CA PRO A 97 27.75 -8.77 19.13
C PRO A 97 27.58 -10.25 19.48
N VAL A 98 27.59 -11.11 18.46
CA VAL A 98 27.49 -12.57 18.57
C VAL A 98 28.88 -13.17 18.78
N LYS A 99 29.17 -13.62 20.00
CA LYS A 99 30.46 -14.23 20.36
C LYS A 99 30.36 -15.74 20.53
N ASP A 100 29.59 -16.16 21.53
CA ASP A 100 29.39 -17.56 21.90
C ASP A 100 27.92 -17.81 22.27
N LYS A 101 27.56 -19.09 22.43
CA LYS A 101 26.19 -19.50 22.70
C LYS A 101 25.65 -18.96 24.03
N VAL A 102 26.48 -18.95 25.08
CA VAL A 102 26.04 -18.57 26.43
C VAL A 102 25.78 -17.07 26.46
N SER A 103 26.74 -16.26 26.02
CA SER A 103 26.59 -14.81 25.95
C SER A 103 25.42 -14.37 25.05
N PHE A 104 25.14 -15.11 23.97
CA PHE A 104 23.98 -14.86 23.12
C PHE A 104 22.65 -15.07 23.85
N ILE A 105 22.51 -16.18 24.60
CA ILE A 105 21.28 -16.47 25.36
C ILE A 105 21.10 -15.45 26.48
N ASP A 106 22.17 -15.12 27.19
CA ASP A 106 22.15 -14.14 28.28
C ASP A 106 21.74 -12.75 27.77
N SER A 107 22.33 -12.31 26.64
CA SER A 107 21.94 -11.04 25.98
C SER A 107 20.48 -11.05 25.54
N CYS A 108 19.96 -12.19 25.07
CA CYS A 108 18.54 -12.31 24.76
C CYS A 108 17.67 -12.24 26.02
N ALA A 109 18.13 -12.79 27.15
CA ALA A 109 17.43 -12.75 28.42
C ALA A 109 17.46 -11.36 29.09
N ASP A 110 18.41 -10.50 28.75
CA ASP A 110 18.51 -9.13 29.28
C ASP A 110 17.50 -8.15 28.66
N ILE A 111 16.89 -8.50 27.53
CA ILE A 111 15.81 -7.71 26.93
C ILE A 111 14.65 -7.62 27.93
N ALA A 112 14.05 -6.43 28.05
CA ALA A 112 12.89 -6.16 28.90
C ALA A 112 11.59 -6.80 28.33
N TRP A 113 11.56 -8.13 28.21
CA TRP A 113 10.45 -8.85 27.56
C TRP A 113 9.09 -8.60 28.20
N LYS A 114 9.04 -8.26 29.50
CA LYS A 114 7.82 -7.84 30.19
C LYS A 114 7.10 -6.69 29.50
N ASP A 115 7.81 -5.86 28.75
CA ASP A 115 7.27 -4.67 28.10
C ASP A 115 6.52 -5.03 26.80
N PHE A 116 6.88 -6.17 26.18
CA PHE A 116 6.33 -6.65 24.92
C PHE A 116 5.41 -7.87 25.08
N LEU A 117 5.73 -8.77 26.00
CA LEU A 117 5.06 -10.07 26.17
C LEU A 117 4.36 -10.12 27.52
N ARG A 118 3.11 -10.60 27.51
CA ARG A 118 2.37 -10.94 28.72
C ARG A 118 2.52 -12.43 29.03
N PRO A 119 2.46 -12.87 30.30
CA PRO A 119 2.55 -14.30 30.64
C PRO A 119 1.45 -15.17 29.99
N ASP A 120 0.27 -14.60 29.77
CA ASP A 120 -0.88 -15.22 29.11
C ASP A 120 -0.85 -15.10 27.57
N SER A 121 0.16 -14.43 27.01
CA SER A 121 0.27 -14.21 25.56
C SER A 121 0.98 -15.36 24.84
N SER A 122 0.98 -15.28 23.51
CA SER A 122 1.73 -16.19 22.65
C SER A 122 2.71 -15.44 21.76
N PHE A 123 3.85 -16.08 21.45
CA PHE A 123 4.86 -15.48 20.58
C PHE A 123 5.42 -16.45 19.54
N LEU A 124 6.07 -15.88 18.52
CA LEU A 124 6.85 -16.59 17.52
C LEU A 124 8.17 -15.87 17.29
N VAL A 125 9.27 -16.62 17.21
CA VAL A 125 10.57 -16.09 16.82
C VAL A 125 10.92 -16.51 15.40
N ASP A 126 11.17 -15.54 14.54
CA ASP A 126 11.79 -15.72 13.23
C ASP A 126 13.24 -15.22 13.27
N ALA A 127 14.13 -15.85 12.50
CA ALA A 127 15.54 -15.48 12.48
C ALA A 127 16.09 -15.40 11.06
N ARG A 128 16.93 -14.40 10.83
CA ARG A 128 17.65 -14.17 9.57
C ARG A 128 19.11 -14.01 9.88
N ILE A 129 19.91 -14.87 9.28
CA ILE A 129 21.36 -14.88 9.46
C ILE A 129 21.99 -14.53 8.12
N ARG A 130 22.81 -13.48 8.11
CA ARG A 130 23.72 -13.15 7.01
C ARG A 130 25.15 -13.29 7.52
N GLY A 131 25.97 -13.96 6.74
CA GLY A 131 27.35 -14.28 7.11
C GLY A 131 27.48 -15.59 7.89
N ALA A 132 28.73 -15.98 8.12
CA ALA A 132 29.07 -17.15 8.91
C ALA A 132 29.32 -16.73 10.36
N SER A 133 28.61 -17.37 11.29
CA SER A 133 28.98 -17.33 12.71
C SER A 133 29.51 -18.71 13.13
N SER A 134 30.28 -18.76 14.21
CA SER A 134 30.93 -19.98 14.69
C SER A 134 29.95 -21.07 15.15
N PHE A 135 28.74 -20.70 15.61
CA PHE A 135 27.76 -21.66 16.15
C PHE A 135 26.32 -21.51 15.61
N LEU A 136 25.96 -20.40 14.94
CA LEU A 136 24.63 -20.22 14.34
C LEU A 136 24.68 -20.54 12.84
N HIS A 137 24.47 -21.82 12.53
CA HIS A 137 24.46 -22.32 11.15
C HIS A 137 23.06 -22.40 10.53
N SER A 138 22.00 -22.24 11.34
CA SER A 138 20.61 -22.37 10.90
C SER A 138 19.74 -21.32 11.56
N SER A 139 18.85 -20.70 10.77
CA SER A 139 17.86 -19.76 11.28
C SER A 139 16.96 -20.40 12.33
N LEU A 140 16.56 -21.67 12.13
CA LEU A 140 15.71 -22.37 13.10
C LEU A 140 16.41 -22.52 14.46
N TYR A 141 17.71 -22.83 14.44
CA TYR A 141 18.49 -22.95 15.68
C TYR A 141 18.63 -21.59 16.38
N ALA A 142 18.90 -20.52 15.63
CA ALA A 142 18.96 -19.17 16.20
C ALA A 142 17.61 -18.74 16.80
N SER A 143 16.48 -19.04 16.14
CA SER A 143 15.13 -18.80 16.69
C SER A 143 14.91 -19.55 18.01
N GLN A 144 15.40 -20.79 18.13
CA GLN A 144 15.28 -21.56 19.36
C GLN A 144 16.06 -20.93 20.52
N LEU A 145 17.26 -20.39 20.26
CA LEU A 145 18.07 -19.76 21.30
C LEU A 145 17.46 -18.46 21.83
N VAL A 146 16.91 -17.63 20.95
CA VAL A 146 16.16 -16.43 21.38
C VAL A 146 14.94 -16.82 22.22
N LYS A 147 14.22 -17.87 21.81
CA LYS A 147 13.11 -18.43 22.58
C LYS A 147 13.58 -18.89 23.97
N ASP A 148 14.71 -19.58 24.07
CA ASP A 148 15.29 -19.98 25.36
C ASP A 148 15.66 -18.75 26.22
N GLY A 149 16.20 -17.68 25.62
CA GLY A 149 16.46 -16.41 26.29
C GLY A 149 15.19 -15.73 26.83
N ILE A 150 14.09 -15.73 26.06
CA ILE A 150 12.77 -15.25 26.52
C ILE A 150 12.30 -16.05 27.74
N LEU A 151 12.35 -17.38 27.65
CA LEU A 151 11.93 -18.26 28.75
C LEU A 151 12.81 -18.07 30.00
N HIS A 152 14.12 -17.87 29.83
CA HIS A 152 15.04 -17.54 30.92
C HIS A 152 14.68 -16.21 31.60
N ASN A 153 14.35 -15.16 30.84
CA ASN A 153 13.92 -13.89 31.43
C ASN A 153 12.66 -14.07 32.29
N PHE A 154 11.61 -14.71 31.77
CA PHE A 154 10.37 -14.93 32.53
C PHE A 154 10.59 -15.81 33.76
N GLY A 155 11.34 -16.90 33.63
CA GLY A 155 11.59 -17.84 34.71
C GLY A 155 12.55 -17.30 35.77
N ARG A 156 13.77 -16.91 35.38
CA ARG A 156 14.87 -16.56 36.30
C ARG A 156 14.84 -15.11 36.74
N HIS A 157 14.55 -14.17 35.84
CA HIS A 157 14.63 -12.73 36.15
C HIS A 157 13.32 -12.20 36.73
N LEU A 158 12.18 -12.66 36.22
CA LEU A 158 10.86 -12.16 36.63
C LEU A 158 10.13 -13.08 37.62
N GLY A 159 10.45 -14.37 37.67
CA GLY A 159 9.71 -15.35 38.48
C GLY A 159 8.24 -15.52 38.04
N MET A 160 7.96 -15.33 36.75
CA MET A 160 6.62 -15.32 36.16
C MET A 160 6.37 -16.56 35.29
N PRO A 161 5.11 -16.96 35.07
CA PRO A 161 4.80 -17.98 34.08
C PRO A 161 5.26 -17.54 32.69
N SER A 162 5.80 -18.50 31.93
CA SER A 162 6.32 -18.22 30.59
C SER A 162 5.21 -18.11 29.55
N PRO A 163 5.32 -17.17 28.59
CA PRO A 163 4.39 -17.08 27.48
C PRO A 163 4.43 -18.33 26.60
N THR A 164 3.34 -18.58 25.89
CA THR A 164 3.18 -19.78 25.04
C THR A 164 3.75 -19.53 23.63
N ILE A 165 4.08 -20.60 22.90
CA ILE A 165 4.56 -20.49 21.52
C ILE A 165 3.43 -20.86 20.56
N SER A 166 3.13 -19.96 19.62
CA SER A 166 2.10 -20.20 18.60
C SER A 166 2.68 -19.94 17.22
N ILE A 167 2.78 -21.01 16.41
CA ILE A 167 3.27 -20.91 15.04
C ILE A 167 2.20 -20.33 14.10
N ARG A 168 0.92 -20.64 14.37
CA ARG A 168 -0.20 -20.26 13.48
C ARG A 168 -0.69 -18.85 13.73
N ASN A 169 -0.87 -18.50 15.00
CA ASN A 169 -1.43 -17.21 15.38
C ASN A 169 -0.71 -16.67 16.63
N PRO A 170 0.56 -16.23 16.48
CA PRO A 170 1.27 -15.58 17.58
C PRO A 170 0.67 -14.19 17.85
N ALA A 171 0.50 -13.84 19.12
CA ALA A 171 0.09 -12.51 19.52
C ALA A 171 1.20 -11.47 19.26
N VAL A 172 2.46 -11.87 19.44
CA VAL A 172 3.65 -11.04 19.20
C VAL A 172 4.67 -11.81 18.36
N LYS A 173 5.24 -11.16 17.35
CA LYS A 173 6.33 -11.74 16.55
C LYS A 173 7.63 -11.06 16.91
N VAL A 174 8.66 -11.87 17.10
CA VAL A 174 10.03 -11.44 17.34
C VAL A 174 10.86 -11.82 16.13
N LEU A 175 11.66 -10.89 15.63
CA LEU A 175 12.57 -11.09 14.52
C LEU A 175 14.01 -10.88 14.99
N LEU A 176 14.82 -11.92 14.87
CA LEU A 176 16.26 -11.84 15.00
C LEU A 176 16.88 -11.56 13.63
N HIS A 177 17.68 -10.51 13.53
CA HIS A 177 18.53 -10.25 12.38
C HIS A 177 20.00 -10.29 12.80
N ILE A 178 20.78 -11.15 12.17
CA ILE A 178 22.23 -11.21 12.36
C ILE A 178 22.90 -10.81 11.07
N ASP A 179 23.77 -9.82 11.13
CA ASP A 179 24.59 -9.34 10.02
C ASP A 179 25.99 -9.00 10.55
N ASN A 180 27.04 -9.43 9.86
CA ASN A 180 28.45 -9.20 10.27
C ASN A 180 28.76 -9.50 11.74
N CYS A 181 28.22 -10.61 12.28
CA CYS A 181 28.35 -11.00 13.68
C CYS A 181 27.69 -10.05 14.70
N ASP A 182 26.84 -9.11 14.29
CA ASP A 182 25.98 -8.33 15.17
C ASP A 182 24.54 -8.84 15.11
N ALA A 183 23.98 -9.17 16.26
CA ALA A 183 22.59 -9.56 16.42
C ALA A 183 21.74 -8.36 16.80
N ARG A 184 20.59 -8.23 16.13
CA ARG A 184 19.54 -7.27 16.46
C ARG A 184 18.24 -8.03 16.68
N VAL A 185 17.66 -7.86 17.86
CA VAL A 185 16.36 -8.44 18.21
C VAL A 185 15.29 -7.37 18.06
N LEU A 186 14.35 -7.62 17.15
CA LEU A 186 13.27 -6.71 16.77
C LEU A 186 11.92 -7.31 17.18
N VAL A 187 11.02 -6.49 17.71
CA VAL A 187 9.64 -6.88 18.03
C VAL A 187 8.69 -6.23 17.04
N ASP A 188 7.89 -7.02 16.34
CA ASP A 188 6.93 -6.55 15.35
C ASP A 188 5.77 -5.80 16.02
N ALA A 189 5.62 -4.52 15.70
CA ALA A 189 4.57 -3.67 16.25
C ALA A 189 3.31 -3.64 15.37
N VAL A 190 3.41 -4.02 14.09
CA VAL A 190 2.26 -3.92 13.17
C VAL A 190 1.57 -5.27 13.04
N GLY A 191 2.32 -6.37 12.96
CA GLY A 191 1.79 -7.72 12.97
C GLY A 191 1.60 -8.35 11.60
N ALA A 192 0.55 -9.19 11.48
CA ALA A 192 0.34 -10.03 10.31
C ALA A 192 0.35 -9.22 9.00
N PRO A 193 1.05 -9.71 7.97
CA PRO A 193 1.28 -8.95 6.75
C PRO A 193 -0.04 -8.74 6.03
N THR A 194 -0.44 -7.49 5.93
CA THR A 194 -1.65 -7.10 5.23
C THR A 194 -1.37 -7.24 3.75
N SER A 195 -2.09 -8.14 3.09
CA SER A 195 -1.97 -8.32 1.65
C SER A 195 -2.23 -6.99 0.98
N SER A 196 -1.16 -6.33 0.51
CA SER A 196 -1.24 -5.14 -0.33
C SER A 196 -2.18 -4.06 0.23
N ARG A 197 -1.75 -3.42 1.33
CA ARG A 197 -2.46 -2.34 2.04
C ARG A 197 -3.90 -2.64 2.45
N CYS A 198 -4.26 -3.90 2.67
CA CYS A 198 -5.59 -4.36 3.06
C CYS A 198 -6.72 -4.10 2.06
N TYR A 199 -6.68 -3.04 1.25
CA TYR A 199 -7.76 -2.69 0.33
C TYR A 199 -7.80 -3.57 -0.93
N ARG A 200 -6.69 -4.19 -1.34
CA ARG A 200 -6.68 -4.92 -2.62
C ARG A 200 -7.60 -6.12 -2.67
N TYR A 201 -8.49 -6.09 -3.65
CA TYR A 201 -9.26 -7.23 -4.12
C TYR A 201 -8.48 -8.01 -5.20
N LYS A 202 -8.63 -9.35 -5.23
CA LYS A 202 -7.89 -10.26 -6.14
C LYS A 202 -6.37 -9.97 -6.21
N PRO A 203 -5.62 -10.05 -5.09
CA PRO A 203 -4.19 -9.72 -5.04
C PRO A 203 -3.29 -10.63 -5.92
N ALA A 204 -3.85 -11.70 -6.48
CA ALA A 204 -3.17 -12.53 -7.47
C ALA A 204 -3.04 -11.85 -8.85
N LEU A 205 -3.85 -10.83 -9.13
CA LEU A 205 -3.67 -9.97 -10.30
C LEU A 205 -2.43 -9.11 -10.08
N ALA A 206 -1.50 -9.21 -11.03
CA ALA A 206 -0.27 -8.45 -11.04
C ALA A 206 -0.55 -6.94 -11.19
N ASP A 207 -0.11 -6.15 -10.21
CA ASP A 207 -0.15 -4.68 -10.24
C ASP A 207 1.04 -4.09 -9.46
N ILE A 208 1.34 -2.81 -9.68
CA ILE A 208 2.40 -2.05 -9.02
C ILE A 208 2.26 -2.13 -7.50
N ASN A 209 3.34 -2.14 -6.70
CA ASN A 209 3.22 -2.10 -5.24
C ASN A 209 2.66 -0.73 -4.76
N PRO A 210 1.74 -0.65 -3.78
CA PRO A 210 1.17 0.63 -3.34
C PRO A 210 2.22 1.60 -2.78
N THR A 211 3.19 1.09 -2.03
CA THR A 211 4.32 1.86 -1.49
C THR A 211 5.16 2.48 -2.62
N VAL A 212 5.39 1.72 -3.69
CA VAL A 212 6.10 2.22 -4.87
C VAL A 212 5.23 3.24 -5.61
N ALA A 213 3.92 3.00 -5.75
CA ALA A 213 3.01 3.95 -6.38
C ALA A 213 3.00 5.30 -5.66
N VAL A 214 2.97 5.31 -4.31
CA VAL A 214 3.07 6.54 -3.52
C VAL A 214 4.39 7.26 -3.71
N ALA A 215 5.52 6.54 -3.71
CA ALA A 215 6.82 7.16 -3.99
C ALA A 215 6.85 7.85 -5.36
N LEU A 216 6.24 7.22 -6.38
CA LEU A 216 6.15 7.78 -7.72
C LEU A 216 5.18 8.98 -7.81
N LEU A 217 4.11 9.00 -7.01
CA LEU A 217 3.23 10.16 -6.86
C LEU A 217 3.98 11.35 -6.23
N HIS A 218 4.86 11.11 -5.25
CA HIS A 218 5.75 12.13 -4.71
C HIS A 218 6.75 12.63 -5.76
N ASP A 219 7.37 11.73 -6.53
CA ASP A 219 8.34 12.11 -7.57
C ASP A 219 7.74 13.00 -8.68
N MET A 220 6.48 12.75 -9.05
CA MET A 220 5.77 13.63 -10.00
C MET A 220 5.24 14.92 -9.36
N GLY A 221 5.40 15.08 -8.05
CA GLY A 221 4.94 16.25 -7.30
C GLY A 221 3.42 16.32 -7.19
N PHE A 222 2.72 15.18 -7.14
CA PHE A 222 1.30 15.13 -6.76
C PHE A 222 1.12 15.53 -5.30
N THR A 223 2.09 15.20 -4.44
CA THR A 223 2.21 15.70 -3.07
C THR A 223 3.64 16.10 -2.77
N SER A 224 3.85 17.29 -2.21
CA SER A 224 5.17 17.67 -1.69
C SER A 224 5.36 17.07 -0.30
N HIS A 225 6.58 16.64 0.03
CA HIS A 225 6.88 16.20 1.39
C HIS A 225 6.74 17.35 2.41
N GLU A 226 6.85 18.61 1.99
CA GLU A 226 6.71 19.77 2.87
C GLU A 226 5.26 20.06 3.28
N SER A 227 4.27 19.59 2.51
CA SER A 227 2.84 19.80 2.78
C SER A 227 2.22 18.64 3.55
N ASN A 228 2.85 18.23 4.65
CA ASN A 228 2.34 17.05 5.34
C ASN A 228 1.00 17.35 6.02
N MET A 229 0.02 16.51 5.70
CA MET A 229 -1.34 16.61 6.19
C MET A 229 -1.47 16.18 7.66
N PHE A 230 -0.44 15.53 8.22
CA PHE A 230 -0.42 14.99 9.58
C PHE A 230 0.83 15.45 10.32
N SER A 231 0.67 15.91 11.56
CA SER A 231 1.72 16.43 12.43
C SER A 231 1.84 15.58 13.69
N LEU A 232 3.05 15.07 13.95
CA LEU A 232 3.38 14.34 15.17
C LEU A 232 3.24 15.22 16.41
N SER A 233 3.65 16.50 16.34
CA SER A 233 3.57 17.41 17.50
C SER A 233 2.12 17.69 17.90
N ALA A 234 1.24 17.90 16.92
CA ALA A 234 -0.18 18.12 17.17
C ALA A 234 -0.85 16.91 17.85
N TYR A 235 -0.44 15.70 17.45
CA TYR A 235 -0.89 14.47 18.11
C TYR A 235 -0.31 14.32 19.54
N GLU A 236 0.97 14.62 19.73
CA GLU A 236 1.61 14.55 21.05
C GLU A 236 1.01 15.58 22.03
N GLU A 237 0.68 16.79 21.55
CA GLU A 237 -0.07 17.82 22.28
C GLU A 237 -1.46 17.34 22.69
N LEU A 238 -2.23 16.77 21.76
CA LEU A 238 -3.56 16.19 22.06
C LEU A 238 -3.50 15.12 23.15
N CYS A 239 -2.39 14.38 23.24
CA CYS A 239 -2.21 13.36 24.28
C CYS A 239 -1.74 13.95 25.63
N ASN A 240 -1.26 15.19 25.65
CA ASN A 240 -0.80 15.91 26.84
C ASN A 240 -1.89 16.79 27.45
N ASP A 241 -2.89 17.19 26.66
CA ASP A 241 -4.12 17.87 27.09
C ASP A 241 -4.99 16.91 27.92
N LEU A 242 -4.47 16.56 29.10
CA LEU A 242 -5.07 15.70 30.09
C LEU A 242 -6.04 16.52 30.93
N ASP A 243 -7.27 16.71 30.44
CA ASP A 243 -8.41 16.80 31.36
C ASP A 243 -8.90 15.38 31.65
N VAL A 244 -8.64 14.97 32.88
CA VAL A 244 -8.82 13.62 33.43
C VAL A 244 -10.31 13.28 33.68
N ASP A 245 -11.25 14.17 33.37
CA ASP A 245 -12.65 14.05 33.80
C ASP A 245 -13.70 13.82 32.69
N SER A 246 -13.33 13.75 31.41
CA SER A 246 -14.32 13.57 30.33
C SER A 246 -14.23 12.23 29.57
N LEU A 247 -13.80 11.15 30.24
CA LEU A 247 -13.97 9.79 29.72
C LEU A 247 -15.44 9.37 29.84
N ASP A 248 -16.30 10.05 29.10
CA ASP A 248 -17.65 9.60 28.87
C ASP A 248 -17.57 8.31 28.05
N LYS A 249 -18.30 7.31 28.54
CA LYS A 249 -18.49 6.01 27.91
C LYS A 249 -19.35 6.17 26.65
N SER A 250 -18.86 6.85 25.62
CA SER A 250 -19.51 6.79 24.31
C SER A 250 -19.22 5.43 23.70
N PRO A 251 -20.24 4.64 23.32
CA PRO A 251 -20.03 3.34 22.72
C PRO A 251 -19.28 3.51 21.40
N PHE A 252 -18.26 2.67 21.26
CA PHE A 252 -17.59 2.26 20.03
C PHE A 252 -18.40 2.61 18.75
N VAL A 253 -17.95 3.63 18.00
CA VAL A 253 -18.36 3.78 16.60
C VAL A 253 -17.46 2.83 15.82
N ASP A 254 -18.05 1.72 15.41
CA ASP A 254 -17.43 0.78 14.51
C ASP A 254 -17.22 1.45 13.13
N LEU A 255 -16.06 2.07 12.96
CA LEU A 255 -15.62 2.68 11.69
C LEU A 255 -15.32 1.61 10.62
N SER A 256 -15.59 0.32 10.88
CA SER A 256 -15.45 -0.76 9.90
C SER A 256 -16.72 -1.04 9.07
N SER A 257 -17.82 -0.32 9.28
CA SER A 257 -19.00 -0.44 8.39
C SER A 257 -18.87 0.39 7.11
N PRO A 258 -18.85 -0.23 5.92
CA PRO A 258 -19.17 0.48 4.69
C PRO A 258 -20.67 0.84 4.75
N CYS A 259 -21.00 2.07 4.34
CA CYS A 259 -22.39 2.48 4.17
C CYS A 259 -23.07 1.56 3.14
N SER A 260 -23.83 0.56 3.59
CA SER A 260 -24.75 -0.22 2.77
C SER A 260 -26.19 0.13 3.15
N ALA A 261 -26.67 1.25 2.62
CA ALA A 261 -28.10 1.53 2.54
C ALA A 261 -28.63 0.96 1.21
N THR A 262 -28.80 -0.36 1.12
CA THR A 262 -29.74 -0.99 0.16
C THR A 262 -30.27 -2.28 0.76
N GLY A 263 -31.54 -2.23 1.18
CA GLY A 263 -32.28 -3.42 1.54
C GLY A 263 -32.72 -4.15 0.28
N GLU A 264 -32.37 -5.42 0.15
CA GLU A 264 -33.09 -6.37 -0.69
C GLU A 264 -33.26 -7.68 0.08
N ALA A 265 -34.48 -7.90 0.55
CA ALA A 265 -34.95 -9.17 1.09
C ALA A 265 -35.29 -10.12 -0.08
N ASN A 266 -34.75 -11.33 -0.03
CA ASN A 266 -35.08 -12.42 -0.93
C ASN A 266 -36.51 -12.94 -0.61
N PRO A 267 -37.41 -13.16 -1.59
CA PRO A 267 -38.81 -13.46 -1.31
C PRO A 267 -39.01 -14.96 -1.16
N ARG A 268 -39.66 -15.39 -0.08
CA ARG A 268 -40.46 -16.63 -0.04
C ARG A 268 -41.27 -16.69 1.26
N ALA A 269 -42.55 -17.04 1.08
CA ALA A 269 -43.58 -17.37 2.08
C ALA A 269 -44.52 -16.22 2.50
N ALA A 270 -45.64 -16.13 1.78
CA ALA A 270 -46.96 -15.79 2.34
C ALA A 270 -47.37 -16.89 3.35
N PRO A 271 -48.24 -16.67 4.36
CA PRO A 271 -49.60 -16.15 4.11
C PRO A 271 -50.24 -15.24 5.19
N GLN A 272 -51.35 -14.64 4.74
CA GLN A 272 -52.61 -14.34 5.44
C GLN A 272 -52.79 -13.07 6.30
N CYS A 273 -53.57 -12.16 5.70
CA CYS A 273 -54.51 -11.20 6.28
C CYS A 273 -55.24 -11.67 7.55
N ASP A 274 -55.39 -10.74 8.51
CA ASP A 274 -56.73 -10.36 8.99
C ASP A 274 -56.72 -9.01 9.76
N LYS A 275 -57.67 -8.13 9.37
CA LYS A 275 -58.45 -7.11 10.14
C LYS A 275 -57.68 -6.04 10.94
N GLY A 276 -57.75 -4.75 10.59
CA GLY A 276 -58.89 -3.84 10.86
C GLY A 276 -59.05 -3.61 12.37
N THR A 277 -58.87 -2.43 12.99
CA THR A 277 -59.70 -1.21 12.82
C THR A 277 -59.15 -0.06 13.70
N SER A 278 -59.29 1.20 13.22
CA SER A 278 -59.57 2.48 13.92
C SER A 278 -58.71 3.02 15.11
N VAL A 279 -57.84 4.00 14.79
CA VAL A 279 -57.82 5.46 15.17
C VAL A 279 -58.96 5.90 16.15
N PRO A 280 -58.73 6.79 17.18
CA PRO A 280 -58.36 8.17 16.92
C PRO A 280 -57.38 8.95 17.82
N ARG A 281 -56.86 10.00 17.16
CA ARG A 281 -56.17 11.18 17.68
C ARG A 281 -57.09 12.00 18.58
N GLU A 282 -56.52 12.59 19.63
CA GLU A 282 -56.90 13.93 20.08
C GLU A 282 -55.67 14.81 20.20
N ALA A 283 -55.84 16.02 19.69
CA ALA A 283 -54.89 17.11 19.69
C ALA A 283 -55.10 17.97 20.95
N GLN A 284 -54.05 18.64 21.44
CA GLN A 284 -54.22 19.98 21.97
C GLN A 284 -52.90 20.75 22.01
N THR A 285 -52.98 21.91 21.37
CA THR A 285 -52.02 23.01 21.29
C THR A 285 -52.13 23.93 22.50
N THR A 286 -51.02 24.41 23.05
CA THR A 286 -50.94 25.74 23.69
C THR A 286 -49.52 26.32 23.56
N ARG A 287 -49.46 27.60 23.16
CA ARG A 287 -48.28 28.44 22.98
C ARG A 287 -47.87 29.16 24.27
N GLU A 288 -46.54 29.26 24.48
CA GLU A 288 -45.71 30.39 25.00
C GLU A 288 -45.95 30.96 26.42
N PRO A 289 -44.96 31.63 27.10
CA PRO A 289 -43.76 32.32 26.59
C PRO A 289 -42.44 32.16 27.41
N ALA A 290 -41.45 32.94 27.00
CA ALA A 290 -40.04 33.08 27.41
C ALA A 290 -39.69 33.15 28.92
N GLY A 291 -38.47 32.67 29.23
CA GLY A 291 -37.75 32.91 30.47
C GLY A 291 -36.24 32.69 30.26
N GLU A 292 -35.46 33.73 30.55
CA GLU A 292 -34.03 33.90 30.28
C GLU A 292 -33.08 33.08 31.17
N GLY A 293 -31.91 32.75 30.61
CA GLY A 293 -30.62 32.79 31.33
C GLY A 293 -30.06 31.48 31.88
N ARG A 294 -28.98 30.98 31.26
CA ARG A 294 -27.61 30.90 31.84
C ARG A 294 -26.66 30.04 30.99
N ASP A 295 -25.60 30.70 30.54
CA ASP A 295 -24.21 30.24 30.38
C ASP A 295 -23.91 28.94 29.62
N GLU A 296 -23.87 29.03 28.28
CA GLU A 296 -23.01 28.17 27.46
C GLU A 296 -21.56 28.69 27.52
N CYS A 297 -20.69 28.03 28.28
CA CYS A 297 -19.24 28.17 28.14
C CYS A 297 -18.78 27.56 26.81
N ARG A 298 -18.87 28.35 25.73
CA ARG A 298 -18.12 28.08 24.49
C ARG A 298 -16.68 28.52 24.70
N HIS A 299 -15.79 27.57 24.96
CA HIS A 299 -14.37 27.82 24.77
C HIS A 299 -14.11 28.04 23.27
N PRO A 300 -13.51 29.17 22.86
CA PRO A 300 -13.14 29.39 21.48
C PRO A 300 -11.94 28.49 21.19
N VAL A 301 -12.13 27.47 20.37
CA VAL A 301 -11.01 26.84 19.66
C VAL A 301 -10.47 27.92 18.74
N SER A 302 -9.39 28.56 19.18
CA SER A 302 -8.67 29.58 18.43
C SER A 302 -8.33 29.05 17.03
N ASP A 303 -8.86 29.73 16.03
CA ASP A 303 -8.40 29.83 14.65
C ASP A 303 -7.25 28.88 14.26
N ARG A 304 -7.60 27.67 13.79
CA ARG A 304 -6.69 26.78 13.03
C ARG A 304 -6.62 27.19 11.55
N SER A 305 -6.57 28.50 11.28
CA SER A 305 -6.48 29.06 9.92
C SER A 305 -5.06 29.04 9.33
N HIS A 306 -4.10 28.36 9.97
CA HIS A 306 -2.72 28.22 9.49
C HIS A 306 -2.44 27.03 8.55
N PHE A 307 -3.46 26.28 8.10
CA PHE A 307 -3.31 25.24 7.06
C PHE A 307 -3.79 25.71 5.67
N ALA A 308 -3.67 27.00 5.36
CA ALA A 308 -3.85 27.52 4.02
C ALA A 308 -2.52 27.36 3.24
N GLY A 309 -2.37 26.22 2.54
CA GLY A 309 -1.21 25.91 1.70
C GLY A 309 -1.40 24.65 0.85
N GLN A 310 -2.03 24.83 -0.32
CA GLN A 310 -2.06 24.03 -1.56
C GLN A 310 -0.90 23.00 -1.72
N ASN A 311 -1.06 21.74 -2.13
CA ASN A 311 -1.64 21.22 -3.38
C ASN A 311 -1.98 19.71 -3.24
N SER A 312 -3.26 19.34 -3.18
CA SER A 312 -3.70 17.98 -3.55
C SER A 312 -4.94 18.00 -4.46
N ASP A 313 -5.30 19.17 -4.98
CA ASP A 313 -6.52 19.39 -5.76
C ASP A 313 -6.36 18.99 -7.24
N GLY A 314 -5.20 18.47 -7.62
CA GLY A 314 -4.89 18.12 -9.00
C GLY A 314 -5.57 16.82 -9.42
N SER A 315 -6.30 16.86 -10.53
CA SER A 315 -6.85 15.64 -11.14
C SER A 315 -5.76 14.80 -11.80
N ILE A 316 -5.90 13.48 -11.69
CA ILE A 316 -5.02 12.49 -12.32
C ILE A 316 -5.80 11.72 -13.37
N VAL A 317 -5.20 11.56 -14.55
CA VAL A 317 -5.62 10.56 -15.53
C VAL A 317 -4.58 9.44 -15.57
N SER A 318 -5.02 8.20 -15.38
CA SER A 318 -4.18 7.00 -15.45
C SER A 318 -4.59 6.13 -16.64
N MET A 319 -3.71 6.04 -17.63
CA MET A 319 -3.83 5.12 -18.77
C MET A 319 -3.26 3.76 -18.40
N PHE A 320 -3.95 2.69 -18.83
CA PHE A 320 -3.61 1.33 -18.45
C PHE A 320 -3.60 1.19 -16.93
N SER A 321 -4.64 1.70 -16.26
CA SER A 321 -4.65 1.92 -14.81
C SER A 321 -4.50 0.63 -13.98
N GLY A 322 -4.57 -0.55 -14.60
CA GLY A 322 -4.38 -1.80 -13.91
C GLY A 322 -5.48 -2.04 -12.90
N CYS A 323 -5.12 -2.46 -11.69
CA CYS A 323 -6.07 -2.57 -10.58
C CYS A 323 -6.29 -1.23 -9.85
N GLY A 324 -5.95 -0.10 -10.48
CA GLY A 324 -6.25 1.24 -9.97
C GLY A 324 -5.35 1.70 -8.82
N THR A 325 -4.23 1.02 -8.54
CA THR A 325 -3.40 1.30 -7.36
C THR A 325 -2.99 2.78 -7.25
N PHE A 326 -2.57 3.44 -8.34
CA PHE A 326 -2.21 4.87 -8.31
C PHE A 326 -3.39 5.78 -7.93
N LEU A 327 -4.56 5.50 -8.48
CA LEU A 327 -5.75 6.34 -8.29
C LEU A 327 -6.30 6.20 -6.86
N ILE A 328 -6.34 4.98 -6.35
CA ILE A 328 -6.76 4.71 -4.97
C ILE A 328 -5.82 5.40 -3.98
N GLU A 329 -4.52 5.28 -4.19
CA GLU A 329 -3.51 5.94 -3.35
C GLU A 329 -3.61 7.46 -3.40
N ALA A 330 -3.73 8.03 -4.60
CA ALA A 330 -3.90 9.46 -4.79
C ALA A 330 -5.19 9.99 -4.14
N ALA A 331 -6.30 9.26 -4.28
CA ALA A 331 -7.58 9.61 -3.68
C ALA A 331 -7.52 9.54 -2.14
N MET A 332 -6.91 8.50 -1.57
CA MET A 332 -6.70 8.40 -0.12
C MET A 332 -5.84 9.54 0.41
N ILE A 333 -4.78 9.91 -0.31
CA ILE A 333 -3.92 11.05 0.03
C ILE A 333 -4.75 12.35 0.01
N ALA A 334 -5.43 12.66 -1.09
CA ALA A 334 -6.21 13.89 -1.24
C ALA A 334 -7.35 13.99 -0.21
N ALA A 335 -8.01 12.87 0.11
CA ALA A 335 -9.06 12.79 1.12
C ALA A 335 -8.55 12.76 2.57
N ARG A 336 -7.23 12.83 2.79
CA ARG A 336 -6.59 12.73 4.12
C ARG A 336 -6.91 11.43 4.85
N ILE A 337 -7.07 10.33 4.10
CA ILE A 337 -7.32 9.00 4.66
C ILE A 337 -5.97 8.33 4.94
N ALA A 338 -5.69 8.06 6.21
CA ALA A 338 -4.48 7.37 6.64
C ALA A 338 -4.53 5.89 6.24
N PRO A 339 -3.42 5.27 5.78
CA PRO A 339 -3.41 3.85 5.42
C PRO A 339 -3.75 2.92 6.60
N GLY A 340 -3.46 3.36 7.84
CA GLY A 340 -3.80 2.65 9.07
C GLY A 340 -5.30 2.45 9.30
N THR A 341 -6.18 3.24 8.68
CA THR A 341 -7.65 3.05 8.79
C THR A 341 -8.11 1.72 8.19
N LEU A 342 -7.30 1.14 7.30
CA LEU A 342 -7.60 -0.14 6.63
C LEU A 342 -7.18 -1.35 7.47
N LEU A 343 -6.55 -1.11 8.63
CA LEU A 343 -6.10 -2.14 9.56
C LEU A 343 -7.11 -2.27 10.69
N GLN A 344 -7.61 -3.48 10.89
CA GLN A 344 -8.52 -3.78 12.01
C GLN A 344 -7.76 -3.84 13.35
N HIS A 345 -6.55 -4.39 13.33
CA HIS A 345 -5.75 -4.61 14.52
C HIS A 345 -4.26 -4.42 14.23
N PHE A 346 -3.54 -3.88 15.21
CA PHE A 346 -2.08 -3.77 15.21
C PHE A 346 -1.47 -4.67 16.29
N SER A 347 -0.29 -5.25 16.02
CA SER A 347 0.39 -6.13 16.97
C SER A 347 0.78 -5.44 18.28
N PHE A 348 1.06 -4.12 18.25
CA PHE A 348 1.39 -3.37 19.45
C PHE A 348 0.24 -3.33 20.47
N GLN A 349 -1.00 -3.62 20.06
CA GLN A 349 -2.14 -3.73 20.97
C GLN A 349 -2.05 -4.95 21.89
N ASN A 350 -1.22 -5.94 21.51
CA ASN A 350 -0.92 -7.12 22.33
C ASN A 350 0.27 -6.91 23.26
N PHE A 351 0.98 -5.77 23.17
CA PHE A 351 2.11 -5.49 24.06
C PHE A 351 1.63 -5.21 25.48
N SER A 352 2.43 -5.62 26.47
CA SER A 352 2.17 -5.28 27.87
C SER A 352 2.16 -3.77 28.13
N LEU A 353 2.96 -3.01 27.38
CA LEU A 353 2.99 -1.54 27.44
C LEU A 353 1.93 -0.85 26.56
N TYR A 354 1.00 -1.57 25.94
CA TYR A 354 -0.04 -0.92 25.13
C TYR A 354 -0.79 0.17 25.92
N ASP A 355 -0.80 1.39 25.37
CA ASP A 355 -1.45 2.56 25.94
C ASP A 355 -2.69 2.90 25.12
N ALA A 356 -3.80 2.26 25.47
CA ALA A 356 -5.07 2.44 24.78
C ALA A 356 -5.55 3.91 24.73
N PRO A 357 -5.42 4.72 25.81
CA PRO A 357 -5.69 6.15 25.73
C PRO A 357 -4.92 6.87 24.63
N SER A 358 -3.59 6.76 24.56
CA SER A 358 -2.81 7.44 23.51
C SER A 358 -3.18 6.95 22.10
N PHE A 359 -3.51 5.66 21.94
CA PHE A 359 -3.97 5.15 20.65
C PHE A 359 -5.37 5.68 20.28
N ASN A 360 -6.30 5.80 21.24
CA ASN A 360 -7.61 6.40 20.99
C ASN A 360 -7.51 7.88 20.61
N HIS A 361 -6.58 8.64 21.21
CA HIS A 361 -6.29 10.01 20.78
C HIS A 361 -5.76 10.05 19.35
N LEU A 362 -4.95 9.06 18.93
CA LEU A 362 -4.49 8.96 17.55
C LEU A 362 -5.66 8.74 16.58
N LEU A 363 -6.60 7.86 16.94
CA LEU A 363 -7.79 7.59 16.13
C LEU A 363 -8.68 8.83 16.01
N ARG A 364 -8.84 9.59 17.10
CA ARG A 364 -9.55 10.87 17.11
C ARG A 364 -8.83 11.92 16.24
N TYR A 365 -7.52 12.05 16.40
CA TYR A 365 -6.71 12.94 15.57
C TYR A 365 -6.85 12.60 14.07
N ALA A 366 -6.82 11.31 13.73
CA ALA A 366 -7.00 10.84 12.36
C ALA A 366 -8.40 11.14 11.82
N SER A 367 -9.45 10.93 12.62
CA SER A 367 -10.83 11.20 12.19
C SER A 367 -11.11 12.68 11.98
N GLU A 368 -10.58 13.54 12.85
CA GLU A 368 -10.71 15.00 12.75
C GLU A 368 -9.90 15.58 11.57
N THR A 369 -8.80 14.93 11.20
CA THR A 369 -7.96 15.38 10.07
C THR A 369 -8.51 14.93 8.71
N ARG A 370 -9.25 13.81 8.67
CA ARG A 370 -9.89 13.29 7.45
C ARG A 370 -10.91 14.30 6.92
N LEU A 371 -10.94 14.49 5.60
CA LEU A 371 -11.98 15.32 5.00
C LEU A 371 -13.35 14.67 5.17
N SER A 372 -14.31 15.42 5.73
CA SER A 372 -15.71 14.98 5.81
C SER A 372 -16.31 14.89 4.40
N ALA A 373 -17.11 13.86 4.14
CA ALA A 373 -17.79 13.66 2.86
C ALA A 373 -18.72 14.84 2.49
N ASP A 374 -19.19 15.57 3.51
CA ASP A 374 -20.03 16.75 3.36
C ASP A 374 -19.27 18.06 3.21
N SER A 375 -17.93 18.03 3.27
CA SER A 375 -17.12 19.23 3.04
C SER A 375 -17.01 19.54 1.55
N ASP A 376 -17.00 20.83 1.21
CA ASP A 376 -16.82 21.25 -0.19
C ASP A 376 -15.45 20.83 -0.73
N ALA A 377 -14.43 20.79 0.13
CA ALA A 377 -13.11 20.24 -0.20
C ALA A 377 -13.23 18.78 -0.68
N TYR A 378 -13.94 17.91 0.05
CA TYR A 378 -14.13 16.52 -0.36
C TYR A 378 -14.98 16.40 -1.64
N ARG A 379 -16.08 17.15 -1.74
CA ARG A 379 -16.93 17.15 -2.94
C ARG A 379 -16.17 17.59 -4.18
N SER A 380 -15.21 18.51 -4.03
CA SER A 380 -14.33 18.95 -5.13
C SER A 380 -13.40 17.84 -5.65
N LEU A 381 -13.16 16.77 -4.88
CA LEU A 381 -12.33 15.63 -5.29
C LEU A 381 -13.09 14.63 -6.19
N LYS A 382 -14.43 14.70 -6.23
CA LYS A 382 -15.23 13.78 -7.04
C LYS A 382 -14.86 13.92 -8.51
N LYS A 383 -14.66 12.78 -9.18
CA LYS A 383 -14.26 12.68 -10.59
C LYS A 383 -12.87 13.26 -10.93
N LYS A 384 -12.02 13.51 -9.94
CA LYS A 384 -10.63 13.96 -10.19
C LYS A 384 -9.66 12.81 -10.49
N PHE A 385 -10.00 11.56 -10.15
CA PHE A 385 -9.12 10.42 -10.32
C PHE A 385 -9.69 9.46 -11.36
N ILE A 386 -9.19 9.55 -12.59
CA ILE A 386 -9.74 8.81 -13.72
C ILE A 386 -8.78 7.74 -14.19
N GLY A 387 -9.27 6.50 -14.33
CA GLY A 387 -8.53 5.36 -14.85
C GLY A 387 -9.13 4.83 -16.13
N ILE A 388 -8.29 4.47 -17.09
CA ILE A 388 -8.71 3.79 -18.32
C ILE A 388 -8.04 2.42 -18.34
N GLU A 389 -8.83 1.36 -18.40
CA GLU A 389 -8.36 -0.02 -18.43
C GLU A 389 -9.27 -0.88 -19.31
N SER A 390 -8.69 -1.71 -20.17
CA SER A 390 -9.46 -2.56 -21.08
C SER A 390 -9.88 -3.87 -20.42
N ASN A 391 -9.05 -4.40 -19.53
CA ASN A 391 -9.29 -5.69 -18.90
C ASN A 391 -10.35 -5.59 -17.79
N TRP A 392 -11.51 -6.19 -18.04
CA TRP A 392 -12.64 -6.22 -17.10
C TRP A 392 -12.28 -6.80 -15.73
N GLU A 393 -11.40 -7.81 -15.62
CA GLU A 393 -11.01 -8.40 -14.33
C GLU A 393 -10.25 -7.39 -13.46
N LYS A 394 -9.47 -6.52 -14.10
CA LYS A 394 -8.72 -5.46 -13.43
C LYS A 394 -9.60 -4.27 -13.08
N VAL A 395 -10.55 -3.92 -13.95
CA VAL A 395 -11.60 -2.91 -13.66
C VAL A 395 -12.45 -3.36 -12.47
N GLU A 396 -12.90 -4.61 -12.45
CA GLU A 396 -13.62 -5.15 -11.30
C GLU A 396 -12.74 -5.11 -10.03
N ALA A 397 -11.47 -5.53 -10.13
CA ALA A 397 -10.56 -5.49 -9.01
C ALA A 397 -10.28 -4.06 -8.51
N SER A 398 -10.19 -3.07 -9.39
CA SER A 398 -9.98 -1.67 -9.01
C SER A 398 -11.18 -1.09 -8.29
N LEU A 399 -12.40 -1.37 -8.77
CA LEU A 399 -13.63 -0.95 -8.13
C LEU A 399 -13.76 -1.53 -6.71
N TYR A 400 -13.70 -2.85 -6.54
CA TYR A 400 -13.75 -3.44 -5.18
C TYR A 400 -12.61 -2.96 -4.27
N SER A 401 -11.44 -2.67 -4.84
CA SER A 401 -10.31 -2.11 -4.09
C SER A 401 -10.55 -0.68 -3.64
N ALA A 402 -11.17 0.15 -4.48
CA ALA A 402 -11.55 1.52 -4.16
C ALA A 402 -12.66 1.59 -3.11
N ASP A 403 -13.65 0.69 -3.19
CA ASP A 403 -14.70 0.53 -2.18
C ASP A 403 -14.10 0.21 -0.81
N LYS A 404 -13.23 -0.81 -0.77
CA LYS A 404 -12.55 -1.22 0.47
C LYS A 404 -11.63 -0.13 1.04
N ALA A 405 -11.08 0.72 0.18
CA ALA A 405 -10.29 1.89 0.59
C ALA A 405 -11.14 3.09 1.02
N GLY A 406 -12.46 3.06 0.82
CA GLY A 406 -13.38 4.15 1.15
C GLY A 406 -13.27 5.36 0.22
N VAL A 407 -12.89 5.14 -1.04
CA VAL A 407 -12.67 6.18 -2.07
C VAL A 407 -13.38 5.88 -3.40
N MET A 408 -14.35 4.96 -3.40
CA MET A 408 -15.10 4.58 -4.61
C MET A 408 -15.75 5.78 -5.31
N ASP A 409 -16.32 6.72 -4.56
CA ASP A 409 -16.98 7.89 -5.13
C ASP A 409 -16.01 8.97 -5.65
N LEU A 410 -14.71 8.83 -5.36
CA LEU A 410 -13.64 9.69 -5.84
C LEU A 410 -12.96 9.14 -7.10
N VAL A 411 -12.87 7.80 -7.21
CA VAL A 411 -12.16 7.10 -8.28
C VAL A 411 -13.13 6.66 -9.37
N HIS A 412 -12.88 7.12 -10.60
CA HIS A 412 -13.68 6.75 -11.76
C HIS A 412 -12.87 5.88 -12.71
N ILE A 413 -13.35 4.66 -12.99
CA ILE A 413 -12.66 3.71 -13.88
C ILE A 413 -13.51 3.47 -15.11
N ILE A 414 -12.98 3.83 -16.27
CA ILE A 414 -13.59 3.67 -17.57
C ILE A 414 -13.04 2.41 -18.22
N GLN A 415 -13.92 1.43 -18.47
CA GLN A 415 -13.54 0.26 -19.23
C GLN A 415 -13.50 0.62 -20.73
N SER A 416 -12.30 0.61 -21.33
CA SER A 416 -12.16 0.91 -22.76
C SER A 416 -10.94 0.24 -23.38
N ASP A 417 -11.14 -0.36 -24.56
CA ASP A 417 -10.08 -0.98 -25.37
C ASP A 417 -9.23 0.06 -26.11
N TYR A 418 -9.84 1.20 -26.45
CA TYR A 418 -9.20 2.26 -27.22
C TYR A 418 -9.00 3.49 -26.34
N LEU A 419 -7.73 3.86 -26.10
CA LEU A 419 -7.36 5.04 -25.30
C LEU A 419 -8.09 6.31 -25.72
N LYS A 420 -8.34 6.47 -27.04
CA LYS A 420 -9.04 7.64 -27.58
C LYS A 420 -10.45 7.76 -27.02
N ASP A 421 -11.22 6.67 -27.07
CA ASP A 421 -12.62 6.68 -26.65
C ASP A 421 -12.70 6.81 -25.13
N GLY A 422 -11.87 6.06 -24.39
CA GLY A 422 -11.76 6.21 -22.94
C GLY A 422 -11.39 7.64 -22.49
N LEU A 423 -10.51 8.33 -23.23
CA LEU A 423 -10.19 9.74 -22.96
C LEU A 423 -11.32 10.71 -23.33
N TYR A 424 -12.05 10.46 -24.41
CA TYR A 424 -13.21 11.28 -24.74
C TYR A 424 -14.30 11.15 -23.69
N ASP A 425 -14.56 9.93 -23.23
CA ASP A 425 -15.51 9.66 -22.16
C ASP A 425 -15.04 10.32 -20.86
N ALA A 426 -13.75 10.19 -20.51
CA ALA A 426 -13.16 10.90 -19.39
C ALA A 426 -13.34 12.43 -19.50
N HIS A 427 -13.07 13.00 -20.68
CA HIS A 427 -13.19 14.44 -20.91
C HIS A 427 -14.64 14.93 -20.83
N ARG A 428 -15.61 14.12 -21.28
CA ARG A 428 -17.04 14.43 -21.17
C ARG A 428 -17.55 14.38 -19.74
N GLU A 429 -16.94 13.53 -18.91
CA GLU A 429 -17.35 13.31 -17.53
C GLU A 429 -16.69 14.26 -16.53
N CYS A 430 -15.56 14.87 -16.90
CA CYS A 430 -14.92 15.94 -16.14
C CYS A 430 -15.76 17.22 -16.12
N ASN A 431 -15.65 17.98 -15.03
CA ASN A 431 -16.25 19.30 -14.93
C ASN A 431 -15.58 20.23 -15.95
N LYS A 432 -16.37 21.02 -16.68
CA LYS A 432 -15.86 22.03 -17.61
C LYS A 432 -15.02 23.04 -16.82
N GLY A 433 -13.71 23.08 -17.08
CA GLY A 433 -12.77 24.04 -16.47
C GLY A 433 -11.67 23.42 -15.62
N ASP A 434 -11.78 22.14 -15.22
CA ASP A 434 -10.70 21.45 -14.50
C ASP A 434 -9.68 20.90 -15.50
N GLY A 435 -8.49 21.50 -15.54
CA GLY A 435 -7.36 20.95 -16.30
C GLY A 435 -6.84 19.64 -15.68
N TRP A 436 -6.13 18.83 -16.46
CA TRP A 436 -5.51 17.59 -15.99
C TRP A 436 -4.00 17.79 -15.76
N PRO A 437 -3.56 18.20 -14.56
CA PRO A 437 -2.14 18.47 -14.29
C PRO A 437 -1.26 17.22 -14.27
N PHE A 438 -1.86 16.03 -14.14
CA PHE A 438 -1.13 14.78 -13.98
C PHE A 438 -1.63 13.69 -14.93
N LEU A 439 -0.68 13.10 -15.67
CA LEU A 439 -0.89 11.94 -16.53
C LEU A 439 0.03 10.80 -16.11
N ILE A 440 -0.53 9.63 -15.86
CA ILE A 440 0.21 8.39 -15.58
C ILE A 440 -0.10 7.37 -16.67
N ALA A 441 0.91 6.73 -17.25
CA ALA A 441 0.71 5.61 -18.16
C ALA A 441 1.52 4.38 -17.71
N GLN A 442 0.82 3.32 -17.29
CA GLN A 442 1.45 2.05 -16.94
C GLN A 442 1.52 1.13 -18.16
N LEU A 443 2.58 1.24 -18.95
CA LEU A 443 2.62 0.55 -20.24
C LEU A 443 2.58 -0.97 -20.09
N PRO A 444 1.81 -1.68 -20.95
CA PRO A 444 1.73 -3.13 -20.93
C PRO A 444 3.09 -3.78 -21.22
N GLN A 445 3.20 -5.08 -20.96
CA GLN A 445 4.47 -5.78 -21.08
C GLN A 445 4.90 -5.97 -22.54
N LEU A 446 6.22 -5.89 -22.79
CA LEU A 446 6.82 -6.23 -24.08
C LEU A 446 6.98 -7.74 -24.23
N LYS A 447 6.71 -8.25 -25.43
CA LYS A 447 6.93 -9.66 -25.78
C LYS A 447 8.44 -9.95 -25.80
N ALA A 448 8.88 -10.82 -24.89
CA ALA A 448 10.28 -11.07 -24.52
C ALA A 448 11.21 -11.71 -25.58
N ARG A 449 10.96 -11.56 -26.90
CA ARG A 449 11.85 -12.10 -27.95
C ARG A 449 12.93 -11.13 -28.44
N PHE A 450 12.88 -9.86 -28.05
CA PHE A 450 13.85 -8.85 -28.49
C PHE A 450 14.51 -8.17 -27.29
N TYR A 451 15.46 -8.88 -26.68
CA TYR A 451 16.51 -8.25 -25.85
C TYR A 451 17.61 -7.61 -26.71
N ASN A 452 17.54 -7.74 -28.04
CA ASN A 452 18.44 -7.11 -28.99
C ASN A 452 17.62 -6.29 -30.00
N ILE A 453 17.70 -4.97 -29.91
CA ILE A 453 17.35 -4.08 -31.02
C ILE A 453 18.59 -4.04 -31.92
N PRO A 454 18.48 -4.25 -33.26
CA PRO A 454 19.63 -4.08 -34.15
C PRO A 454 20.06 -2.62 -34.14
N ASP A 455 21.34 -2.39 -33.91
CA ASP A 455 21.97 -1.08 -33.98
C ASP A 455 21.88 -0.57 -35.43
N LYS A 456 21.24 0.58 -35.65
CA LYS A 456 21.17 1.22 -36.98
C LYS A 456 22.46 2.01 -37.27
N SER A 457 23.61 1.37 -37.09
CA SER A 457 24.94 1.94 -37.32
C SER A 457 25.82 1.09 -38.25
N ALA A 458 25.28 0.03 -38.87
CA ALA A 458 25.95 -0.71 -39.92
C ALA A 458 25.17 -0.58 -41.24
N GLY A 459 25.71 0.20 -42.18
CA GLY A 459 25.21 0.27 -43.53
C GLY A 459 25.40 -1.08 -44.24
N SER A 460 24.29 -1.67 -44.67
CA SER A 460 24.26 -2.54 -45.86
C SER A 460 22.88 -2.44 -46.47
N SER A 461 22.86 -2.01 -47.72
CA SER A 461 21.74 -2.08 -48.65
C SER A 461 21.13 -3.48 -48.65
N ASP A 462 19.91 -3.61 -48.14
CA ASP A 462 18.90 -4.58 -48.60
C ASP A 462 17.57 -4.24 -47.91
N ALA A 463 17.02 -3.10 -48.30
CA ALA A 463 15.62 -2.79 -48.12
C ALA A 463 14.89 -3.25 -49.39
N GLY A 464 14.37 -4.48 -49.38
CA GLY A 464 13.71 -5.07 -50.56
C GLY A 464 12.73 -6.20 -50.28
N ASP A 465 13.12 -7.25 -49.54
CA ASP A 465 12.42 -8.54 -49.68
C ASP A 465 11.96 -9.22 -48.37
N LEU A 466 11.28 -8.50 -47.47
CA LEU A 466 10.59 -9.12 -46.32
C LEU A 466 9.14 -8.67 -46.12
N ILE A 467 8.51 -8.15 -47.18
CA ILE A 467 7.05 -7.90 -47.25
C ILE A 467 6.44 -8.84 -48.30
N ALA A 468 6.56 -10.16 -48.09
CA ALA A 468 5.82 -11.18 -48.85
C ALA A 468 6.01 -12.55 -48.18
N GLY A 469 5.30 -12.80 -47.07
CA GLY A 469 5.44 -14.09 -46.38
C GLY A 469 4.63 -14.25 -45.12
N SER A 470 3.37 -13.80 -45.11
CA SER A 470 2.45 -14.14 -44.00
C SER A 470 1.04 -14.55 -44.45
N ASP A 471 0.87 -14.91 -45.72
CA ASP A 471 -0.35 -15.51 -46.28
C ASP A 471 -0.04 -16.83 -47.01
N ALA A 472 0.45 -17.86 -46.31
CA ALA A 472 0.48 -19.24 -46.83
C ALA A 472 0.91 -20.29 -45.78
N ILE A 473 0.15 -20.51 -44.70
CA ILE A 473 0.20 -21.80 -43.99
C ILE A 473 -1.23 -22.22 -43.64
N GLY A 474 -1.90 -22.73 -44.67
CA GLY A 474 -3.29 -23.18 -44.57
C GLY A 474 -3.66 -24.08 -45.75
N ARG A 475 -2.83 -25.09 -46.08
CA ARG A 475 -3.21 -26.23 -46.93
C ARG A 475 -2.14 -27.32 -46.91
N ALA A 476 -2.60 -28.55 -47.12
CA ALA A 476 -1.91 -29.85 -47.12
C ALA A 476 -1.70 -30.50 -45.73
N SER A 477 -2.09 -31.75 -45.43
CA SER A 477 -2.82 -32.78 -46.17
C SER A 477 -3.40 -33.79 -45.17
N LYS A 478 -4.57 -34.35 -45.51
CA LYS A 478 -5.15 -35.55 -44.88
C LYS A 478 -4.22 -36.74 -45.15
N ALA A 479 -3.80 -37.44 -44.11
CA ALA A 479 -3.32 -38.81 -44.19
C ALA A 479 -3.98 -39.62 -43.07
N THR A 480 -4.77 -40.59 -43.50
CA THR A 480 -5.47 -41.61 -42.71
C THR A 480 -4.49 -42.58 -42.06
N PHE A 481 -4.62 -42.81 -40.75
CA PHE A 481 -4.21 -44.06 -40.12
C PHE A 481 -5.24 -44.44 -39.04
N ARG A 482 -5.81 -45.64 -39.18
CA ARG A 482 -6.69 -46.30 -38.21
C ARG A 482 -5.83 -46.93 -37.10
N GLY A 483 -6.31 -46.92 -35.85
CA GLY A 483 -5.72 -47.66 -34.73
C GLY A 483 -6.21 -47.17 -33.36
N GLU A 484 -7.27 -47.82 -32.89
CA GLU A 484 -7.88 -47.99 -31.56
C GLU A 484 -7.37 -47.26 -30.29
N ASP A 485 -8.36 -46.78 -29.53
CA ASP A 485 -8.53 -46.68 -28.07
C ASP A 485 -7.48 -45.96 -27.18
N THR A 486 -7.90 -44.80 -26.64
CA THR A 486 -7.97 -44.52 -25.18
C THR A 486 -8.52 -43.11 -24.93
N THR A 487 -9.79 -43.04 -24.56
CA THR A 487 -10.50 -41.84 -24.09
C THR A 487 -10.05 -41.45 -22.68
N SER A 488 -8.92 -40.72 -22.53
CA SER A 488 -8.54 -40.09 -21.24
C SER A 488 -7.55 -38.91 -21.32
N GLN A 489 -7.05 -38.51 -22.50
CA GLN A 489 -6.03 -37.43 -22.61
C GLN A 489 -6.53 -36.10 -23.24
N VAL A 490 -7.80 -36.00 -23.61
CA VAL A 490 -8.31 -34.82 -24.35
C VAL A 490 -8.69 -33.64 -23.43
N GLN A 491 -9.03 -33.86 -22.16
CA GLN A 491 -9.40 -32.77 -21.24
C GLN A 491 -8.20 -32.02 -20.63
N ILE A 492 -7.02 -32.64 -20.52
CA ILE A 492 -5.83 -32.01 -19.89
C ILE A 492 -5.08 -31.09 -20.89
N ARG A 493 -5.18 -31.33 -22.20
CA ARG A 493 -4.52 -30.50 -23.22
C ARG A 493 -5.26 -29.18 -23.50
N LYS A 494 -6.59 -29.14 -23.43
CA LYS A 494 -7.38 -27.89 -23.59
C LYS A 494 -7.11 -26.88 -22.47
N HIS A 495 -6.93 -27.34 -21.22
CA HIS A 495 -6.65 -26.44 -20.09
C HIS A 495 -5.25 -25.80 -20.14
N LYS A 496 -4.23 -26.52 -20.67
CA LYS A 496 -2.88 -25.96 -20.84
C LYS A 496 -2.77 -25.00 -22.03
N SER A 497 -3.54 -25.20 -23.10
CA SER A 497 -3.58 -24.26 -24.24
C SER A 497 -4.30 -22.95 -23.90
N ASP A 498 -5.35 -23.01 -23.07
CA ASP A 498 -6.05 -21.80 -22.63
C ASP A 498 -5.23 -20.99 -21.61
N CYS A 499 -4.47 -21.65 -20.72
CA CYS A 499 -3.57 -20.95 -19.80
C CYS A 499 -2.41 -20.25 -20.54
N ARG A 500 -1.86 -20.85 -21.61
CA ARG A 500 -0.84 -20.20 -22.46
C ARG A 500 -1.41 -19.08 -23.33
N ARG A 501 -2.68 -19.16 -23.76
CA ARG A 501 -3.36 -18.05 -24.46
C ARG A 501 -3.68 -16.88 -23.53
N ARG A 502 -4.04 -17.12 -22.27
CA ARG A 502 -4.38 -16.05 -21.30
C ARG A 502 -3.22 -15.14 -20.92
N LEU A 503 -1.97 -15.65 -20.86
CA LEU A 503 -0.77 -14.81 -20.68
C LEU A 503 -0.22 -14.20 -21.97
N ALA A 504 -0.60 -14.72 -23.14
CA ALA A 504 -0.11 -14.23 -24.43
C ALA A 504 -0.83 -12.96 -24.93
N GLY A 505 -2.00 -12.63 -24.36
CA GLY A 505 -2.83 -11.50 -24.79
C GLY A 505 -2.32 -10.11 -24.39
N SER A 506 -1.42 -10.01 -23.40
CA SER A 506 -0.92 -8.73 -22.87
C SER A 506 0.50 -8.35 -23.30
N LEU A 507 1.12 -9.16 -24.16
CA LEU A 507 2.51 -8.97 -24.60
C LEU A 507 2.53 -8.24 -25.95
N LEU A 508 2.96 -6.99 -25.95
CA LEU A 508 3.07 -6.19 -27.17
C LEU A 508 4.35 -6.50 -27.94
N ASP A 509 4.23 -6.56 -29.26
CA ASP A 509 5.36 -6.52 -30.18
C ASP A 509 6.06 -5.14 -30.10
N PRO A 510 7.39 -5.04 -30.24
CA PRO A 510 8.11 -3.77 -30.16
C PRO A 510 7.55 -2.66 -31.09
N CYS A 511 7.17 -2.98 -32.33
CA CYS A 511 6.62 -1.97 -33.24
C CYS A 511 5.28 -1.44 -32.73
N ARG A 512 4.40 -2.32 -32.24
CA ARG A 512 3.11 -1.94 -31.63
C ARG A 512 3.32 -1.17 -30.33
N TYR A 513 4.37 -1.48 -29.58
CA TYR A 513 4.73 -0.80 -28.35
C TYR A 513 5.11 0.66 -28.59
N TYR A 514 6.02 0.92 -29.53
CA TYR A 514 6.40 2.30 -29.87
C TYR A 514 5.27 3.08 -30.57
N GLN A 515 4.43 2.40 -31.36
CA GLN A 515 3.19 3.00 -31.88
C GLN A 515 2.24 3.42 -30.75
N LEU A 516 2.09 2.59 -29.71
CA LEU A 516 1.31 2.93 -28.54
C LEU A 516 1.89 4.17 -27.83
N VAL A 517 3.20 4.20 -27.58
CA VAL A 517 3.87 5.35 -26.97
C VAL A 517 3.66 6.63 -27.80
N ASN A 518 3.77 6.56 -29.12
CA ASN A 518 3.49 7.68 -30.01
C ASN A 518 2.03 8.14 -29.94
N ASN A 519 1.09 7.21 -29.85
CA ASN A 519 -0.32 7.55 -29.66
C ASN A 519 -0.54 8.26 -28.33
N ILE A 520 0.07 7.80 -27.24
CA ILE A 520 0.03 8.49 -25.93
C ILE A 520 0.60 9.91 -26.06
N GLY A 521 1.73 10.08 -26.73
CA GLY A 521 2.33 11.40 -26.98
C GLY A 521 1.41 12.34 -27.78
N LYS A 522 0.75 11.82 -28.82
CA LYS A 522 -0.27 12.56 -29.59
C LYS A 522 -1.49 12.92 -28.73
N PHE A 523 -1.94 12.01 -27.88
CA PHE A 523 -3.06 12.25 -26.97
C PHE A 523 -2.73 13.30 -25.92
N ARG A 524 -1.54 13.25 -25.31
CA ARG A 524 -1.05 14.28 -24.39
C ARG A 524 -1.17 15.66 -25.04
N ARG A 525 -0.60 15.85 -26.24
CA ARG A 525 -0.63 17.13 -26.96
C ARG A 525 -2.04 17.63 -27.33
N ARG A 526 -3.03 16.72 -27.38
CA ARG A 526 -4.40 17.04 -27.79
C ARG A 526 -5.31 17.38 -26.62
N PHE A 527 -5.17 16.67 -25.50
CA PHE A 527 -6.13 16.70 -24.39
C PHE A 527 -5.57 17.30 -23.09
N PHE A 528 -4.26 17.52 -23.01
CA PHE A 528 -3.58 17.96 -21.80
C PHE A 528 -2.82 19.26 -22.06
N GLU A 529 -2.68 20.06 -21.00
CA GLU A 529 -1.93 21.30 -21.05
C GLU A 529 -0.41 21.02 -21.21
N PRO A 530 0.38 21.97 -21.74
CA PRO A 530 1.81 21.77 -21.97
C PRO A 530 2.60 21.43 -20.69
N ASP A 531 2.20 21.98 -19.55
CA ASP A 531 2.80 21.84 -18.23
C ASP A 531 2.34 20.58 -17.48
N THR A 532 1.40 19.79 -18.03
CA THR A 532 0.98 18.51 -17.46
C THR A 532 2.20 17.62 -17.21
N LYS A 533 2.33 17.20 -15.95
CA LYS A 533 3.39 16.30 -15.49
C LYS A 533 3.03 14.87 -15.88
N CYS A 534 3.86 14.26 -16.71
CA CYS A 534 3.65 12.91 -17.23
C CYS A 534 4.60 11.92 -16.55
N LEU A 535 4.06 10.76 -16.17
CA LEU A 535 4.81 9.62 -15.63
C LEU A 535 4.55 8.38 -16.49
N LEU A 536 5.61 7.83 -17.09
CA LEU A 536 5.55 6.61 -17.89
C LEU A 536 6.23 5.47 -17.13
N VAL A 537 5.50 4.38 -16.87
CA VAL A 537 6.08 3.14 -16.33
C VAL A 537 6.35 2.18 -17.49
N VAL A 538 7.61 1.86 -17.71
CA VAL A 538 8.10 1.17 -18.92
C VAL A 538 8.98 -0.01 -18.51
N PRO A 539 8.99 -1.16 -19.21
CA PRO A 539 9.97 -2.21 -18.98
C PRO A 539 11.41 -1.68 -19.15
N SER A 540 12.33 -2.05 -18.25
CA SER A 540 13.70 -1.52 -18.24
C SER A 540 14.54 -1.90 -19.47
N VAL A 541 14.07 -2.84 -20.29
CA VAL A 541 14.68 -3.22 -21.57
C VAL A 541 14.50 -2.14 -22.66
N VAL A 542 13.56 -1.21 -22.50
CA VAL A 542 13.30 -0.14 -23.48
C VAL A 542 14.37 0.94 -23.37
N GLN A 543 15.00 1.26 -24.50
CA GLN A 543 15.98 2.34 -24.60
C GLN A 543 15.28 3.71 -24.53
N LEU A 544 15.83 4.62 -23.72
CA LEU A 544 15.31 5.97 -23.52
C LEU A 544 15.20 6.75 -24.84
N SER A 545 16.24 6.73 -25.67
CA SER A 545 16.26 7.45 -26.95
C SER A 545 15.13 7.04 -27.90
N ALA A 546 14.85 5.74 -28.00
CA ALA A 546 13.75 5.21 -28.80
C ALA A 546 12.37 5.57 -28.21
N LEU A 547 12.27 5.60 -26.88
CA LEU A 547 11.07 6.02 -26.16
C LEU A 547 10.78 7.50 -26.38
N GLU A 548 11.78 8.38 -26.26
CA GLU A 548 11.67 9.83 -26.49
C GLU A 548 11.28 10.14 -27.93
N ALA A 549 11.93 9.49 -28.90
CA ALA A 549 11.61 9.63 -30.32
C ALA A 549 10.15 9.24 -30.62
N SER A 550 9.64 8.20 -29.94
CA SER A 550 8.26 7.76 -30.10
C SER A 550 7.28 8.68 -29.38
N PHE A 551 7.56 9.05 -28.14
CA PHE A 551 6.68 9.90 -27.31
C PHE A 551 6.61 11.33 -27.85
N GLY A 552 7.68 11.79 -28.51
CA GLY A 552 7.78 13.12 -29.13
C GLY A 552 8.02 14.23 -28.11
N SER A 553 8.69 13.91 -27.00
CA SER A 553 9.24 14.88 -26.06
C SER A 553 10.34 14.24 -25.23
N ASP A 554 11.29 15.05 -24.79
CA ASP A 554 12.36 14.57 -23.92
C ASP A 554 11.81 14.09 -22.57
N LEU A 555 12.43 13.04 -22.06
CA LEU A 555 12.07 12.36 -20.83
C LEU A 555 13.28 12.32 -19.90
N ARG A 556 13.03 12.47 -18.60
CA ARG A 556 14.05 12.24 -17.57
C ARG A 556 13.91 10.83 -17.04
N GLY A 557 15.04 10.12 -16.96
CA GLY A 557 15.12 8.85 -16.26
C GLY A 557 14.75 9.03 -14.78
N GLY A 558 13.97 8.10 -14.25
CA GLY A 558 13.56 8.07 -12.85
C GLY A 558 13.94 6.75 -12.18
N ARG A 559 13.12 6.31 -11.23
CA ARG A 559 13.41 5.12 -10.42
C ARG A 559 13.33 3.81 -11.22
N HIS A 560 14.19 2.87 -10.83
CA HIS A 560 14.11 1.47 -11.23
C HIS A 560 13.45 0.65 -10.13
N PHE A 561 12.49 -0.20 -10.49
CA PHE A 561 11.83 -1.07 -9.54
C PHE A 561 11.32 -2.35 -10.21
N VAL A 562 10.90 -3.32 -9.41
CA VAL A 562 10.32 -4.56 -9.92
C VAL A 562 8.79 -4.48 -9.82
N ASN A 563 8.12 -4.49 -10.96
CA ASN A 563 6.66 -4.59 -11.05
C ASN A 563 6.27 -6.00 -11.48
N ALA A 564 5.47 -6.72 -10.69
CA ALA A 564 5.02 -8.07 -11.01
C ALA A 564 6.13 -9.06 -11.42
N GLY A 565 7.34 -8.90 -10.86
CA GLY A 565 8.51 -9.73 -11.17
C GLY A 565 9.34 -9.27 -12.37
N LEU A 566 8.99 -8.16 -13.02
CA LEU A 566 9.74 -7.57 -14.13
C LEU A 566 10.42 -6.28 -13.73
N ALA A 567 11.63 -6.05 -14.23
CA ALA A 567 12.32 -4.78 -14.08
C ALA A 567 11.62 -3.70 -14.91
N CYS A 568 11.21 -2.62 -14.24
CA CYS A 568 10.59 -1.45 -14.82
C CYS A 568 11.41 -0.20 -14.48
N THR A 569 11.42 0.74 -15.41
CA THR A 569 11.99 2.07 -15.26
C THR A 569 10.86 3.09 -15.40
N VAL A 570 10.88 4.11 -14.55
CA VAL A 570 9.96 5.25 -14.67
C VAL A 570 10.63 6.37 -15.43
N TYR A 571 9.88 7.02 -16.30
CA TYR A 571 10.30 8.21 -17.00
C TYR A 571 9.33 9.36 -16.76
N HIS A 572 9.87 10.55 -16.54
CA HIS A 572 9.10 11.77 -16.26
C HIS A 572 9.26 12.78 -17.40
N SER A 573 8.23 13.58 -17.67
CA SER A 573 8.38 14.76 -18.53
C SER A 573 9.34 15.79 -17.94
N LYS A 574 10.16 16.48 -18.76
CA LYS A 574 11.13 17.50 -18.29
C LYS A 574 10.55 18.64 -17.45
N HIS A 575 9.25 18.93 -17.55
CA HIS A 575 8.56 19.97 -16.77
C HIS A 575 8.19 19.55 -15.34
N SER A 576 8.43 18.29 -14.96
CA SER A 576 8.33 17.85 -13.57
C SER A 576 9.46 18.51 -12.74
N PRO A 577 9.20 18.86 -11.47
CA PRO A 577 10.15 19.63 -10.67
C PRO A 577 11.55 18.99 -10.70
N PRO A 578 12.62 19.80 -10.74
CA PRO A 578 13.97 19.28 -10.66
C PRO A 578 14.11 18.47 -9.37
N GLU A 579 14.88 17.38 -9.45
CA GLU A 579 15.27 16.56 -8.31
C GLU A 579 15.69 17.44 -7.13
N GLN A 580 14.80 17.67 -6.17
CA GLN A 580 15.17 18.12 -4.83
C GLN A 580 15.15 16.96 -3.82
N ILE A 581 15.00 15.71 -4.30
CA ILE A 581 14.92 14.51 -3.45
C ILE A 581 15.96 13.44 -3.85
N LEU A 582 17.03 13.87 -4.51
CA LEU A 582 18.29 13.13 -4.52
C LEU A 582 19.38 14.10 -4.09
N VAL A 583 19.41 14.40 -2.79
CA VAL A 583 20.63 14.97 -2.18
C VAL A 583 21.51 13.80 -1.81
N ASN A 584 22.69 13.79 -2.45
CA ASN A 584 23.93 13.04 -2.19
C ASN A 584 23.98 12.20 -0.91
#